data_AF-A0A7C4Y380-F1
#
_entry.id   AF-A0A7C4Y380-F1
#
_cell.length_a   1.000
_cell.length_b   1.000
_cell.length_c   1.000
_cell.angle_alpha   90.00
_cell.angle_beta   90.00
_cell.angle_gamma   90.00
#
_symmetry.space_group_name_H-M   'P 1'
#
loop_
_entity.id
_entity.type
_entity.pdbx_description
1 polymer ?
#
loop_
_entity_poly.entity_id
_entity_poly.type
_entity_poly.pdbx_seq_one_letter_code
_entity_poly.pdbx_strand_id
1 'polypeptide(L)'
;MNYKKGESISAKFICEKGKWMNVIFFKNGRPMANLDLSDGRSFVLYQGISGSGARYITPDEKHVLWVKGNTAFFEENGRKTYQGETPNQ
;
A
#
# COMPACT_ATOMS: atom_id res chain seq x y z
N MET A 1 -15.53 -9.53 -16.16
CA MET A 1 -15.46 -8.24 -15.44
C MET A 1 -14.41 -7.38 -16.12
N ASN A 2 -14.85 -6.37 -16.87
CA ASN A 2 -13.96 -5.44 -17.58
C ASN A 2 -13.67 -4.25 -16.66
N TYR A 3 -12.48 -4.19 -16.05
CA TYR A 3 -12.05 -2.98 -15.36
C TYR A 3 -11.80 -1.90 -16.41
N LYS A 4 -12.66 -0.88 -16.45
CA LYS A 4 -12.39 0.34 -17.22
C LYS A 4 -11.08 0.92 -16.71
N LYS A 5 -10.13 1.12 -17.63
CA LYS A 5 -8.81 1.74 -17.45
C LYS A 5 -8.98 3.12 -16.79
N GLY A 6 -9.06 3.15 -15.47
CA GLY A 6 -9.06 4.33 -14.64
C GLY A 6 -7.65 4.57 -14.11
N GLU A 7 -7.25 5.83 -14.03
CA GLU A 7 -5.90 6.27 -13.63
C GLU A 7 -5.47 5.60 -12.32
N SER A 8 -4.64 4.58 -12.45
CA SER A 8 -3.91 4.01 -11.33
C SER A 8 -2.56 4.70 -11.22
N ILE A 9 -2.11 4.90 -10.00
CA ILE A 9 -0.78 5.43 -9.70
C ILE A 9 0.01 4.31 -9.06
N SER A 10 1.20 4.03 -9.60
CA SER A 10 2.12 3.05 -9.01
C SER A 10 3.19 3.76 -8.20
N ALA A 11 3.52 3.21 -7.03
CA ALA A 11 4.65 3.63 -6.21
C ALA A 11 5.42 2.41 -5.71
N LYS A 12 6.74 2.45 -5.86
CA LYS A 12 7.64 1.46 -5.29
C LYS A 12 8.37 2.07 -4.10
N PHE A 13 8.25 1.45 -2.94
CA PHE A 13 8.95 1.82 -1.72
C PHE A 13 10.07 0.82 -1.46
N ILE A 14 11.30 1.32 -1.35
CA ILE A 14 12.46 0.50 -1.01
C ILE A 14 12.55 0.42 0.51
N CYS A 15 12.60 -0.79 1.03
CA CYS A 15 12.69 -1.07 2.46
C CYS A 15 14.08 -1.58 2.82
N GLU A 16 14.35 -1.72 4.12
CA GLU A 16 15.60 -2.30 4.60
C GLU A 16 15.80 -3.75 4.12
N LYS A 17 17.07 -4.20 4.12
CA LYS A 17 17.46 -5.60 3.87
C LYS A 17 16.97 -6.15 2.51
N GLY A 18 16.94 -5.30 1.49
CA GLY A 18 16.54 -5.68 0.13
C GLY A 18 15.03 -5.91 -0.04
N LYS A 19 14.23 -5.64 0.99
CA LYS A 19 12.77 -5.72 0.91
C LYS A 19 12.22 -4.54 0.10
N TRP A 20 11.04 -4.73 -0.47
CA TRP A 20 10.33 -3.67 -1.17
C TRP A 20 8.82 -3.87 -1.08
N MET A 21 8.09 -2.77 -1.26
CA MET A 21 6.65 -2.74 -1.42
C MET A 21 6.34 -2.08 -2.76
N ASN A 22 5.59 -2.76 -3.62
CA ASN A 22 5.07 -2.19 -4.85
C ASN A 22 3.57 -1.97 -4.66
N VAL A 23 3.10 -0.73 -4.85
CA VAL A 23 1.71 -0.36 -4.55
C VAL A 23 1.07 0.28 -5.76
N ILE A 24 -0.07 -0.25 -6.18
CA ILE A 24 -0.90 0.34 -7.24
C ILE A 24 -2.16 0.90 -6.57
N PHE A 25 -2.31 2.21 -6.59
CA PHE A 25 -3.47 2.92 -6.06
C PHE A 25 -4.54 3.11 -7.13
N PHE A 26 -5.79 2.84 -6.77
CA PHE A 26 -6.97 3.04 -7.61
C PHE A 26 -7.90 4.03 -6.93
N LYS A 27 -8.20 5.14 -7.61
CA LYS A 27 -9.07 6.20 -7.08
C LYS A 27 -10.53 6.10 -7.55
N ASN A 28 -10.81 5.30 -8.58
CA ASN A 28 -12.13 5.22 -9.16
C ASN A 28 -13.05 4.27 -8.37
N GLY A 29 -14.27 4.72 -8.07
CA GLY A 29 -15.23 3.94 -7.30
C GLY A 29 -14.87 3.92 -5.82
N ARG A 30 -14.61 2.72 -5.27
CA ARG A 30 -14.14 2.56 -3.89
C ARG A 30 -12.61 2.61 -3.89
N PRO A 31 -11.98 3.63 -3.28
CA PRO A 31 -10.53 3.73 -3.29
C PRO A 31 -9.87 2.51 -2.66
N MET A 32 -8.85 1.99 -3.35
CA MET A 32 -8.15 0.77 -2.96
C MET A 32 -6.69 0.80 -3.40
N ALA A 33 -5.89 -0.09 -2.82
CA ALA A 33 -4.51 -0.32 -3.16
C ALA A 33 -4.25 -1.82 -3.34
N ASN A 34 -3.60 -2.18 -4.45
CA ASN A 34 -2.98 -3.49 -4.58
C ASN A 34 -1.53 -3.36 -4.11
N LEU A 35 -1.16 -4.15 -3.11
CA LEU A 35 0.18 -4.18 -2.52
C LEU A 35 0.84 -5.52 -2.85
N ASP A 36 2.00 -5.47 -3.50
CA ASP A 36 2.90 -6.62 -3.65
C ASP A 36 4.13 -6.42 -2.76
N LEU A 37 4.50 -7.48 -2.05
CA LEU A 37 5.67 -7.51 -1.18
C LEU A 37 6.81 -8.31 -1.83
N SER A 38 8.03 -7.95 -1.48
CA SER A 38 9.23 -8.65 -1.95
C SER A 38 9.33 -10.12 -1.54
N ASP A 39 8.50 -10.57 -0.60
CA ASP A 39 8.43 -11.98 -0.18
C ASP A 39 7.40 -12.80 -0.99
N GLY A 40 6.79 -12.20 -2.00
CA GLY A 40 5.85 -12.85 -2.92
C GLY A 40 4.38 -12.77 -2.50
N ARG A 41 4.07 -12.17 -1.36
CA ARG A 41 2.67 -11.96 -0.92
C ARG A 41 2.05 -10.74 -1.58
N SER A 42 0.75 -10.82 -1.85
CA SER A 42 -0.04 -9.71 -2.41
C SER A 42 -1.32 -9.48 -1.60
N PHE A 43 -1.73 -8.22 -1.48
CA PHE A 43 -2.90 -7.80 -0.73
C PHE A 43 -3.76 -6.82 -1.53
N VAL A 44 -5.08 -6.97 -1.42
CA VAL A 44 -6.05 -5.95 -1.84
C VAL A 44 -6.52 -5.23 -0.58
N LEU A 45 -6.26 -3.92 -0.51
CA LEU A 45 -6.53 -3.09 0.66
C LEU A 45 -7.50 -1.97 0.28
N TYR A 46 -8.51 -1.73 1.11
CA TYR A 46 -9.47 -0.64 0.90
C TYR A 46 -9.06 0.59 1.70
N GLN A 47 -9.31 1.79 1.19
CA GLN A 47 -9.02 3.01 1.94
C GLN A 47 -9.85 3.04 3.24
N GLY A 48 -9.16 3.20 4.36
CA GLY A 48 -9.74 3.40 5.68
C GLY A 48 -9.63 4.85 6.14
N ILE A 49 -10.25 5.16 7.28
CA ILE A 49 -10.16 6.49 7.90
C ILE A 49 -8.73 6.74 8.40
N SER A 50 -8.20 7.94 8.15
CA SER A 50 -6.86 8.36 8.56
C SER A 50 -6.81 9.87 8.86
N GLY A 51 -6.09 10.25 9.91
CA GLY A 51 -5.91 11.67 10.28
C GLY A 51 -4.79 12.40 9.52
N SER A 52 -3.82 11.67 8.96
CA SER A 52 -2.74 12.24 8.14
C SER A 52 -2.21 11.19 7.17
N GLY A 53 -2.09 11.55 5.90
CA GLY A 53 -1.71 10.61 4.83
C GLY A 53 -2.90 9.76 4.39
N ALA A 54 -2.60 8.57 3.87
CA ALA A 54 -3.58 7.57 3.46
C ALA A 54 -3.37 6.27 4.22
N ARG A 55 -4.47 5.66 4.66
CA ARG A 55 -4.51 4.33 5.30
C ARG A 55 -5.30 3.39 4.42
N TYR A 56 -4.76 2.20 4.15
CA TYR A 56 -5.44 1.13 3.43
C TYR A 56 -5.45 -0.13 4.28
N ILE A 57 -6.59 -0.81 4.38
CA ILE A 57 -6.85 -1.90 5.32
C ILE A 57 -7.48 -3.12 4.63
N THR A 58 -7.19 -4.32 5.13
CA THR A 58 -8.05 -5.49 4.89
C THR A 58 -9.36 -5.37 5.68
N PRO A 59 -10.43 -6.10 5.28
CA PRO A 59 -11.71 -6.08 6.01
C PRO A 59 -11.62 -6.50 7.48
N ASP A 60 -10.64 -7.34 7.84
CA ASP A 60 -10.37 -7.77 9.21
C ASP A 60 -9.39 -6.87 9.97
N GLU A 61 -8.94 -5.78 9.34
CA GLU A 61 -7.94 -4.81 9.84
C GLU A 61 -6.60 -5.41 10.30
N LYS A 62 -6.32 -6.67 9.97
CA LYS A 62 -5.04 -7.32 10.34
C LYS A 62 -3.87 -6.88 9.49
N HIS A 63 -4.14 -6.36 8.28
CA HIS A 63 -3.12 -5.87 7.37
C HIS A 63 -3.40 -4.41 7.05
N VAL A 64 -2.44 -3.54 7.36
CA VAL A 64 -2.61 -2.09 7.23
C VAL A 64 -1.42 -1.51 6.49
N LEU A 65 -1.69 -0.82 5.38
CA LEU A 65 -0.71 -0.02 4.66
C LEU A 65 -0.94 1.46 4.99
N TRP A 66 0.10 2.12 5.47
CA TRP A 66 0.12 3.56 5.70
C TRP A 66 1.03 4.22 4.68
N VAL A 67 0.56 5.32 4.08
CA VAL A 67 1.29 6.10 3.08
C VAL A 67 1.26 7.57 3.46
N LYS A 68 2.43 8.21 3.52
CA LYS A 68 2.56 9.63 3.83
C LYS A 68 3.69 10.24 2.99
N GLY A 69 3.31 11.07 2.02
CA GLY A 69 4.27 11.68 1.08
C GLY A 69 5.04 10.60 0.33
N ASN A 70 6.37 10.60 0.47
CA ASN A 70 7.29 9.63 -0.12
C ASN A 70 7.54 8.40 0.76
N THR A 71 6.92 8.29 1.94
CA THR A 71 7.12 7.18 2.87
C THR A 71 5.91 6.26 2.96
N ALA A 72 6.15 4.98 3.22
CA ALA A 72 5.13 3.99 3.53
C ALA A 72 5.60 2.96 4.54
N PHE A 73 4.66 2.36 5.27
CA PHE A 73 4.91 1.19 6.09
C PHE A 73 3.71 0.25 6.11
N PHE A 74 4.00 -1.05 6.26
CA PHE A 74 3.00 -2.12 6.32
C PHE A 74 3.01 -2.77 7.70
N GLU A 75 1.83 -2.95 8.26
CA GLU A 75 1.59 -3.59 9.55
C GLU A 75 0.84 -4.90 9.35
N GLU A 76 1.28 -5.92 10.08
CA GLU A 76 0.64 -7.24 10.15
C GLU A 76 0.35 -7.55 11.61
N ASN A 77 -0.94 -7.69 11.94
CA ASN A 77 -1.44 -7.87 13.31
C ASN A 77 -0.90 -6.79 14.28
N GLY A 78 -0.90 -5.53 13.83
CA GLY A 78 -0.42 -4.38 14.62
C GLY A 78 1.10 -4.26 14.73
N ARG A 79 1.88 -5.13 14.06
CA ARG A 79 3.35 -5.05 14.04
C ARG A 79 3.84 -4.60 12.68
N LYS A 80 4.70 -3.59 12.65
CA LYS A 80 5.34 -3.13 11.41
C LYS A 80 6.30 -4.20 10.86
N THR A 81 6.08 -4.61 9.61
CA THR A 81 6.90 -5.65 8.94
C THR A 81 7.65 -5.14 7.72
N TYR A 82 7.17 -4.04 7.13
CA TYR A 82 7.85 -3.28 6.08
C TYR A 82 7.82 -1.78 6.41
N GLN A 83 8.90 -1.09 6.06
CA GLN A 83 9.00 0.36 6.12
C GLN A 83 9.94 0.79 5.01
N GLY A 84 9.51 1.73 4.19
CA GLY A 84 10.29 2.20 3.07
C GLY A 84 9.89 3.56 2.57
N GLU A 85 10.68 4.05 1.64
CA GLU A 85 10.49 5.32 0.96
C GLU A 85 10.65 5.13 -0.55
N THR A 86 10.02 6.00 -1.34
CA THR A 86 10.26 6.02 -2.78
C THR A 86 11.71 6.46 -3.03
N PRO A 87 12.43 5.84 -3.99
CA PRO A 87 13.74 6.36 -4.39
C PRO A 87 13.64 7.84 -4.75
N ASN A 88 14.60 8.65 -4.31
CA ASN A 88 14.70 10.03 -4.76
C ASN A 88 14.78 10.04 -6.30
N GLN A 89 13.86 10.77 -6.94
CA GLN A 89 13.86 11.00 -8.38
C GLN A 89 15.08 11.81 -8.81
#